data_AF-A0A150GIS5-F1
#
_entry.id   AF-A0A150GIS5-F1
#
_cell.length_a   1.000
_cell.length_b   1.000
_cell.length_c   1.000
_cell.angle_alpha   90.00
_cell.angle_beta   90.00
_cell.angle_gamma   90.00
#
_symmetry.space_group_name_H-M   'P 1'
#
loop_
_entity.id
_entity.type
_entity.pdbx_description
1 polymer ?
#
loop_
_entity_poly.entity_id
_entity_poly.type
_entity_poly.pdbx_seq_one_letter_code
_entity_poly.pdbx_strand_id
1 'polypeptide(L)'
;MDAEEQKHLQEFAELQDKVLLQTDMATRVAQQERVLAIQRQRSILTGKELSAMPDGTAMYKSIGRAYFFSPKADVLKGLEEKASGLEADIKKLAEQRQAIDKKMADTEAQIRELLQQSPVLARRLGAVNIGKAVRRQNRQLADACNQLRAAQEQLVAKEQSLAQAEVQRKLEQDSRINDLTQQISEAQRELEAARDMCRQASTRLEQSMSDLSVSETELRSARTQLQTAGCELALTRAQLEDTEGELGLTRSQNELMKREVDILRRQLREAGQQLEGYILVSRSRKNRAEGGRMGQADDEDDLAAAAADWDV
;
A
#
# COMPACT_ATOMS: atom_id res chain seq x y z
N MET A 1 7.64 53.27 88.35
CA MET A 1 7.61 52.99 86.90
C MET A 1 7.28 54.30 86.26
N ASP A 2 8.26 54.85 85.53
CA ASP A 2 8.09 56.15 84.88
C ASP A 2 7.08 56.00 83.74
N ALA A 3 6.25 57.03 83.53
CA ALA A 3 5.19 57.01 82.53
C ALA A 3 5.72 56.70 81.11
N GLU A 4 6.98 57.05 80.84
CA GLU A 4 7.68 56.75 79.59
C GLU A 4 8.00 55.27 79.42
N GLU A 5 8.38 54.56 80.49
CA GLU A 5 8.66 53.11 80.43
C GLU A 5 7.39 52.30 80.15
N GLN A 6 6.25 52.71 80.74
CA GLN A 6 4.95 52.09 80.47
C GLN A 6 4.51 52.29 79.03
N LYS A 7 4.78 53.47 78.47
CA LYS A 7 4.48 53.79 77.07
C LYS A 7 5.30 52.91 76.11
N HIS A 8 6.59 52.75 76.34
CA HIS A 8 7.44 51.87 75.50
C HIS A 8 7.08 50.38 75.61
N LEU A 9 6.65 49.91 76.78
CA LEU A 9 6.13 48.55 76.97
C LEU A 9 4.84 48.33 76.15
N GLN A 10 3.95 49.32 76.13
CA GLN A 10 2.72 49.27 75.38
C GLN A 10 2.97 49.32 73.85
N GLU A 11 3.85 50.22 73.40
CA GLU A 11 4.29 50.30 71.99
C GLU A 11 4.94 48.99 71.52
N PHE A 12 5.77 48.35 72.37
CA PHE A 12 6.38 47.06 72.06
C PHE A 12 5.33 45.94 71.92
N ALA A 13 4.33 45.88 72.81
CA ALA A 13 3.25 44.91 72.73
C ALA A 13 2.42 45.08 71.44
N GLU A 14 2.09 46.32 71.08
CA GLU A 14 1.37 46.63 69.84
C GLU A 14 2.16 46.24 68.57
N LEU A 15 3.49 46.41 68.59
CA LEU A 15 4.36 45.97 67.51
C LEU A 15 4.46 44.44 67.43
N GLN A 16 4.48 43.74 68.57
CA GLN A 16 4.43 42.27 68.59
C GLN A 16 3.13 41.73 68.02
N ASP A 17 1.98 42.31 68.39
CA ASP A 17 0.68 41.93 67.85
C ASP A 17 0.61 42.19 66.33
N LYS A 18 1.20 43.29 65.85
CA LYS A 18 1.33 43.56 64.40
C LYS A 18 2.17 42.50 63.68
N VAL A 19 3.32 42.11 64.22
CA VAL A 19 4.17 41.06 63.63
C VAL A 19 3.42 39.72 63.58
N LEU A 20 2.69 39.37 64.63
CA LEU A 20 1.91 38.13 64.68
C LEU A 20 0.79 38.14 63.63
N LEU A 21 0.04 39.24 63.52
CA LEU A 21 -1.01 39.39 62.51
C LEU A 21 -0.45 39.38 61.08
N GLN A 22 0.70 40.02 60.84
CA GLN A 22 1.37 39.99 59.55
C GLN A 22 1.90 38.60 59.20
N THR A 23 2.38 37.84 60.19
CA THR A 23 2.82 36.43 60.01
C THR A 23 1.64 35.54 59.63
N ASP A 24 0.49 35.69 60.28
CA ASP A 24 -0.74 34.98 59.92
C ASP A 24 -1.24 35.34 58.51
N MET A 25 -1.12 36.61 58.11
CA MET A 25 -1.43 37.02 56.73
C MET A 25 -0.45 36.41 55.72
N ALA A 26 0.85 36.41 56.01
CA ALA A 26 1.88 35.83 55.16
C ALA A 26 1.67 34.32 54.93
N THR A 27 1.35 33.58 55.99
CA THR A 27 1.07 32.13 55.90
C THR A 27 -0.18 31.85 55.07
N ARG A 28 -1.26 32.63 55.23
CA ARG A 28 -2.48 32.51 54.40
C ARG A 28 -2.20 32.77 52.92
N VAL A 29 -1.47 33.84 52.60
CA VAL A 29 -1.11 34.18 51.21
C VAL A 29 -0.24 33.08 50.60
N ALA A 30 0.78 32.61 51.31
CA ALA A 30 1.65 31.52 50.85
C ALA A 30 0.86 30.22 50.58
N GLN A 31 -0.12 29.90 51.42
CA GLN A 31 -0.98 28.73 51.21
C GLN A 31 -1.88 28.90 49.97
N GLN A 32 -2.44 30.10 49.75
CA GLN A 32 -3.23 30.40 48.56
C GLN A 32 -2.40 30.30 47.28
N GLU A 33 -1.19 30.87 47.27
CA GLU A 33 -0.26 30.75 46.13
C GLU A 33 0.01 29.29 45.79
N ARG A 34 0.25 28.45 46.80
CA ARG A 34 0.52 27.03 46.60
C ARG A 34 -0.67 26.31 45.95
N VAL A 35 -1.89 26.60 46.40
CA VAL A 35 -3.11 25.98 45.83
C VAL A 35 -3.28 26.39 44.37
N LEU A 36 -3.15 27.68 44.04
CA LEU A 36 -3.26 28.16 42.66
C LEU A 36 -2.14 27.63 41.77
N ALA A 37 -0.91 27.51 42.29
CA ALA A 37 0.22 26.95 41.55
C ALA A 37 -0.02 25.49 41.17
N ILE A 38 -0.57 24.68 42.08
CA ILE A 38 -0.96 23.29 41.79
C ILE A 38 -2.07 23.26 40.72
N GLN A 39 -3.08 24.12 40.82
CA GLN A 39 -4.16 24.18 39.83
C GLN A 39 -3.66 24.59 38.45
N ARG A 40 -2.75 25.58 38.38
CA ARG A 40 -2.09 25.99 37.12
C ARG A 40 -1.33 24.82 36.51
N GLN A 41 -0.54 24.13 37.31
CA GLN A 41 0.24 22.98 36.84
C GLN A 41 -0.65 21.85 36.32
N ARG A 42 -1.79 21.57 36.98
CA ARG A 42 -2.77 20.60 36.48
C ARG A 42 -3.31 21.01 35.11
N SER A 43 -3.74 22.26 34.93
CA SER A 43 -4.23 22.75 33.64
C SER A 43 -3.19 22.61 32.52
N ILE A 44 -1.92 22.93 32.81
CA ILE A 44 -0.81 22.81 31.84
C ILE A 44 -0.55 21.34 31.48
N LEU A 45 -0.48 20.45 32.47
CA LEU A 45 -0.22 19.02 32.24
C LEU A 45 -1.37 18.36 31.46
N THR A 46 -2.61 18.65 31.84
CA THR A 46 -3.78 18.18 31.10
C THR A 46 -3.79 18.70 29.66
N GLY A 47 -3.41 19.96 29.44
CA GLY A 47 -3.26 20.51 28.09
C GLY A 47 -2.20 19.78 27.26
N LYS A 48 -1.04 19.48 27.85
CA LYS A 48 0.03 18.70 27.20
C LYS A 48 -0.43 17.29 26.84
N GLU A 49 -1.07 16.58 27.77
CA GLU A 49 -1.60 15.22 27.54
C GLU A 49 -2.66 15.22 26.43
N LEU A 50 -3.55 16.21 26.41
CA LEU A 50 -4.57 16.33 25.37
C LEU A 50 -3.97 16.66 24.00
N SER A 51 -2.88 17.43 23.94
CA SER A 51 -2.22 17.77 22.68
C SER A 51 -1.61 16.56 21.98
N ALA A 52 -1.15 15.56 22.74
CA ALA A 52 -0.57 14.31 22.22
C ALA A 52 -1.62 13.34 21.63
N MET A 53 -2.91 13.57 21.86
CA MET A 53 -3.98 12.70 21.34
C MET A 53 -4.34 13.04 19.88
N PRO A 54 -4.83 12.08 19.07
CA PRO A 54 -5.29 12.33 17.70
C PRO A 54 -6.44 13.34 17.63
N ASP A 55 -6.52 14.12 16.55
CA ASP A 55 -7.50 15.20 16.40
C ASP A 55 -8.96 14.72 16.29
N GLY A 56 -9.18 13.46 15.91
CA GLY A 56 -10.51 12.82 15.87
C GLY A 56 -11.04 12.34 17.22
N THR A 57 -10.32 12.57 18.32
CA THR A 57 -10.71 12.08 19.64
C THR A 57 -11.91 12.87 20.20
N ALA A 58 -12.98 12.16 20.57
CA ALA A 58 -14.13 12.78 21.21
C ALA A 58 -13.74 13.35 22.59
N MET A 59 -13.88 14.67 22.77
CA MET A 59 -13.59 15.34 24.03
C MET A 59 -14.86 15.80 24.73
N TYR A 60 -14.83 15.76 26.06
CA TYR A 60 -15.93 16.21 26.90
C TYR A 60 -15.45 17.25 27.91
N LYS A 61 -16.12 18.39 27.94
CA LYS A 61 -15.89 19.46 28.94
C LYS A 61 -16.90 19.31 30.07
N SER A 62 -16.41 19.27 31.31
CA SER A 62 -17.29 19.26 32.47
C SER A 62 -17.82 20.66 32.78
N ILE A 63 -19.12 20.74 33.04
CA ILE A 63 -19.81 21.94 33.54
C ILE A 63 -20.67 21.47 34.73
N GLY A 64 -20.19 21.72 35.95
CA GLY A 64 -20.78 21.16 37.16
C GLY A 64 -20.66 19.64 37.20
N ARG A 65 -21.80 18.94 37.27
CA ARG A 65 -21.87 17.46 37.24
C ARG A 65 -22.15 16.89 35.84
N ALA A 66 -22.35 17.75 34.85
CA ALA A 66 -22.64 17.36 33.47
C ALA A 66 -21.39 17.42 32.59
N TYR A 67 -21.39 16.64 31.52
CA TYR A 67 -20.31 16.58 30.53
C TYR A 67 -20.89 16.89 29.16
N PHE A 68 -20.32 17.88 28.48
CA PHE A 68 -20.74 18.32 27.16
C PHE A 68 -19.67 17.99 26.15
N PHE A 69 -20.07 17.49 24.98
CA PHE A 69 -19.16 17.28 23.87
C PHE A 69 -18.57 18.63 23.42
N SER A 70 -17.27 18.69 23.17
CA SER A 70 -16.61 19.90 22.70
C SER A 70 -15.45 19.55 21.77
N PRO A 71 -15.20 20.34 20.71
CA PRO A 71 -14.01 20.16 19.87
C PRO A 71 -12.72 20.23 20.69
N LYS A 72 -11.71 19.42 20.31
CA LYS A 72 -10.39 19.40 20.97
C LYS A 72 -9.77 20.80 21.06
N ALA A 73 -9.87 21.59 20.00
CA ALA A 73 -9.34 22.96 19.95
C ALA A 73 -9.94 23.86 21.05
N ASP A 74 -11.26 23.79 21.27
CA ASP A 74 -11.95 24.61 22.27
C ASP A 74 -11.59 24.20 23.70
N VAL A 75 -11.38 22.90 23.93
CA VAL A 75 -10.94 22.38 25.23
C VAL A 75 -9.52 22.84 25.55
N LEU A 76 -8.60 22.78 24.57
CA LEU A 76 -7.23 23.25 24.73
C LEU A 76 -7.17 24.76 24.99
N LYS A 77 -7.91 25.55 24.19
CA LYS A 77 -8.00 27.01 24.39
C LYS A 77 -8.54 27.35 25.78
N GLY A 78 -9.59 26.66 26.23
CA GLY A 78 -10.14 26.87 27.56
C GLY A 78 -9.19 26.48 28.71
N LEU A 79 -8.31 25.50 28.51
CA LEU A 79 -7.27 25.14 29.49
C LEU A 79 -6.15 26.17 29.53
N GLU A 80 -5.76 26.72 28.38
CA GLU A 80 -4.76 27.77 28.26
C GLU A 80 -5.23 29.09 28.88
N GLU A 81 -6.48 29.49 28.62
CA GLU A 81 -7.12 30.64 29.27
C GLU A 81 -7.20 30.46 30.80
N LYS A 82 -7.52 29.26 31.28
CA LYS A 82 -7.50 28.95 32.72
C LYS A 82 -6.10 29.04 33.31
N ALA A 83 -5.09 28.51 32.61
CA ALA A 83 -3.71 28.53 33.08
C ALA A 83 -3.15 29.97 33.16
N SER A 84 -3.45 30.80 32.16
CA SER A 84 -3.03 32.20 32.14
C SER A 84 -3.75 33.05 33.19
N GLY A 85 -5.05 32.83 33.41
CA GLY A 85 -5.80 33.46 34.50
C GLY A 85 -5.21 33.14 35.87
N LEU A 86 -4.95 31.85 36.14
CA LEU A 86 -4.30 31.42 37.38
C LEU A 86 -2.89 31.99 37.55
N GLU A 87 -2.14 32.17 36.46
CA GLU A 87 -0.82 32.80 36.50
C GLU A 87 -0.89 34.28 36.89
N ALA A 88 -1.89 35.01 36.39
CA ALA A 88 -2.10 36.41 36.77
C ALA A 88 -2.45 36.54 38.26
N ASP A 89 -3.26 35.63 38.80
CA ASP A 89 -3.62 35.64 40.22
C ASP A 89 -2.44 35.23 41.13
N ILE A 90 -1.59 34.29 40.69
CA ILE A 90 -0.32 33.97 41.38
C ILE A 90 0.58 35.21 41.43
N LYS A 91 0.70 35.97 40.34
CA LYS A 91 1.49 37.22 40.31
C LYS A 91 0.97 38.25 41.31
N LYS A 92 -0.35 38.45 41.38
CA LYS A 92 -0.98 39.35 42.37
C LYS A 92 -0.69 38.90 43.81
N LEU A 93 -0.81 37.61 44.10
CA LEU A 93 -0.50 37.08 45.44
C LEU A 93 1.00 37.21 45.78
N ALA A 94 1.88 37.08 44.80
CA ALA A 94 3.32 37.27 45.00
C ALA A 94 3.66 38.73 45.34
N GLU A 95 3.02 39.69 44.66
CA GLU A 95 3.13 41.11 44.99
C GLU A 95 2.58 41.41 46.40
N GLN A 96 1.45 40.81 46.77
CA GLN A 96 0.89 40.92 48.12
C GLN A 96 1.84 40.34 49.18
N ARG A 97 2.45 39.19 48.92
CA ARG A 97 3.45 38.57 49.81
C ARG A 97 4.64 39.50 50.00
N GLN A 98 5.19 40.03 48.91
CA GLN A 98 6.31 40.97 48.97
C GLN A 98 5.95 42.24 49.75
N ALA A 99 4.71 42.74 49.64
CA ALA A 99 4.24 43.87 50.42
C ALA A 99 4.13 43.54 51.92
N ILE A 100 3.70 42.32 52.28
CA ILE A 100 3.67 41.85 53.67
C ILE A 100 5.09 41.70 54.21
N ASP A 101 6.02 41.14 53.44
CA ASP A 101 7.43 40.97 53.84
C ASP A 101 8.09 42.33 54.12
N LYS A 102 7.83 43.33 53.28
CA LYS A 102 8.29 44.71 53.53
C LYS A 102 7.72 45.28 54.83
N LYS A 103 6.41 45.13 55.05
CA LYS A 103 5.76 45.58 56.29
C LYS A 103 6.34 44.89 57.52
N MET A 104 6.64 43.59 57.44
CA MET A 104 7.29 42.84 58.51
C MET A 104 8.69 43.38 58.81
N ALA A 105 9.50 43.60 57.77
CA ALA A 105 10.84 44.17 57.91
C ALA A 105 10.82 45.57 58.55
N ASP A 106 9.87 46.42 58.15
CA ASP A 106 9.68 47.75 58.72
C ASP A 106 9.27 47.66 60.20
N THR A 107 8.33 46.77 60.56
CA THR A 107 7.96 46.56 61.97
C THR A 107 9.10 45.97 62.81
N GLU A 108 9.94 45.10 62.23
CA GLU A 108 11.12 44.57 62.91
C GLU A 108 12.16 45.66 63.15
N ALA A 109 12.37 46.57 62.19
CA ALA A 109 13.23 47.72 62.35
C ALA A 109 12.73 48.65 63.47
N GLN A 110 11.41 48.91 63.53
CA GLN A 110 10.78 49.68 64.62
C GLN A 110 10.98 49.01 65.98
N ILE A 111 10.84 47.68 66.07
CA ILE A 111 11.10 46.93 67.30
C ILE A 111 12.58 47.08 67.71
N ARG A 112 13.52 46.95 66.77
CA ARG A 112 14.96 47.11 67.06
C ARG A 112 15.30 48.52 67.55
N GLU A 113 14.72 49.54 66.94
CA GLU A 113 14.91 50.94 67.33
C GLU A 113 14.35 51.21 68.74
N LEU A 114 13.14 50.71 69.04
CA LEU A 114 12.53 50.81 70.36
C LEU A 114 13.37 50.13 71.45
N LEU A 115 13.97 48.98 71.13
CA LEU A 115 14.89 48.27 72.03
C LEU A 115 16.21 49.00 72.26
N GLN A 116 16.69 49.80 71.29
CA GLN A 116 17.87 50.66 71.45
C GLN A 116 17.55 51.89 72.32
N GLN A 117 16.36 52.46 72.16
CA GLN A 117 15.89 53.62 72.94
C GLN A 117 15.64 53.25 74.42
N SER A 118 15.23 52.01 74.72
CA SER A 118 15.01 51.54 76.09
C SER A 118 15.93 50.38 76.50
N PRO A 119 17.10 50.67 77.09
CA PRO A 119 18.02 49.63 77.60
C PRO A 119 17.44 48.86 78.81
N VAL A 120 16.36 49.34 79.44
CA VAL A 120 15.64 48.63 80.50
C VAL A 120 14.77 47.50 79.92
N LEU A 121 14.07 47.76 78.80
CA LEU A 121 13.35 46.73 78.04
C LEU A 121 14.29 45.64 77.53
N ALA A 122 15.43 46.02 76.95
CA ALA A 122 16.45 45.09 76.48
C ALA A 122 17.03 44.22 77.62
N ARG A 123 17.23 44.80 78.82
CA ARG A 123 17.65 44.05 80.02
C ARG A 123 16.56 43.12 80.53
N ARG A 124 15.30 43.56 80.54
CA ARG A 124 14.15 42.76 80.99
C ARG A 124 13.88 41.58 80.05
N LEU A 125 14.05 41.77 78.74
CA LEU A 125 14.01 40.70 77.74
C LEU A 125 15.26 39.80 77.85
N GLY A 126 16.46 40.38 77.92
CA GLY A 126 17.72 39.65 78.03
C GLY A 126 17.90 38.82 79.31
N ALA A 127 17.21 39.18 80.40
CA ALA A 127 17.20 38.44 81.67
C ALA A 127 16.25 37.23 81.68
N VAL A 128 15.33 37.12 80.71
CA VAL A 128 14.56 35.89 80.48
C VAL A 128 15.53 34.81 79.98
N ASN A 129 15.22 33.53 80.19
CA ASN A 129 16.01 32.32 79.83
C ASN A 129 16.47 32.17 78.35
N ILE A 130 16.48 33.25 77.57
CA ILE A 130 16.93 33.41 76.19
C ILE A 130 18.28 32.73 75.95
N GLY A 131 19.29 32.89 76.81
CA GLY A 131 20.61 32.28 76.57
C GLY A 131 20.61 30.74 76.50
N LYS A 132 19.72 30.05 77.21
CA LYS A 132 19.57 28.58 77.10
C LYS A 132 18.68 28.20 75.92
N ALA A 133 17.61 28.96 75.68
CA ALA A 133 16.73 28.78 74.52
C ALA A 133 17.47 28.98 73.19
N VAL A 134 18.26 30.05 73.06
CA VAL A 134 19.09 30.38 71.88
C VAL A 134 20.17 29.32 71.65
N ARG A 135 20.81 28.79 72.69
CA ARG A 135 21.76 27.67 72.51
C ARG A 135 21.08 26.38 72.05
N ARG A 136 19.86 26.10 72.51
CA ARG A 136 19.06 24.96 72.04
C ARG A 136 18.62 25.15 70.60
N GLN A 137 18.16 26.34 70.24
CA GLN A 137 17.84 26.72 68.86
C GLN A 137 19.07 26.66 67.94
N ASN A 138 20.24 27.11 68.39
CA ASN A 138 21.48 27.03 67.62
C ASN A 138 21.94 25.58 67.38
N ARG A 139 21.77 24.67 68.35
CA ARG A 139 22.01 23.24 68.11
C ARG A 139 21.02 22.65 67.12
N GLN A 140 19.73 22.96 67.27
CA GLN A 140 18.70 22.51 66.33
C GLN A 140 18.95 23.04 64.91
N LEU A 141 19.42 24.29 64.78
CA LEU A 141 19.86 24.88 63.51
C LEU A 141 21.07 24.15 62.93
N ALA A 142 22.08 23.82 63.75
CA ALA A 142 23.24 23.07 63.29
C ALA A 142 22.87 21.66 62.79
N ASP A 143 22.01 20.96 63.52
CA ASP A 143 21.51 19.64 63.14
C ASP A 143 20.68 19.73 61.84
N ALA A 144 19.83 20.75 61.72
CA ALA A 144 19.06 21.01 60.51
C ALA A 144 19.99 21.31 59.32
N CYS A 145 21.02 22.14 59.48
CA CYS A 145 22.00 22.43 58.43
C CYS A 145 22.75 21.17 57.97
N ASN A 146 23.12 20.27 58.89
CA ASN A 146 23.77 19.00 58.56
C ASN A 146 22.83 18.07 57.79
N GLN A 147 21.56 17.96 58.20
CA GLN A 147 20.54 17.20 57.49
C GLN A 147 20.29 17.77 56.08
N LEU A 148 20.28 19.10 55.95
CA LEU A 148 20.06 19.79 54.68
C LEU A 148 21.23 19.54 53.72
N ARG A 149 22.48 19.57 54.23
CA ARG A 149 23.67 19.20 53.44
C ARG A 149 23.62 17.74 52.99
N ALA A 150 23.28 16.81 53.89
CA ALA A 150 23.15 15.39 53.53
C ALA A 150 22.05 15.16 52.48
N ALA A 151 20.92 15.86 52.58
CA ALA A 151 19.86 15.81 51.59
C ALA A 151 20.28 16.41 50.24
N GLN A 152 21.07 17.48 50.24
CA GLN A 152 21.65 18.07 49.01
C GLN A 152 22.61 17.09 48.32
N GLU A 153 23.47 16.41 49.06
CA GLU A 153 24.38 15.40 48.50
C GLU A 153 23.61 14.23 47.89
N GLN A 154 22.54 13.77 48.55
CA GLN A 154 21.66 12.74 48.01
C GLN A 154 20.93 13.20 46.74
N LEU A 155 20.48 14.46 46.68
CA LEU A 155 19.87 15.05 45.49
C LEU A 155 20.84 15.05 44.32
N VAL A 156 22.07 15.53 44.52
CA VAL A 156 23.10 15.55 43.47
C VAL A 156 23.41 14.13 42.98
N ALA A 157 23.53 13.15 43.88
CA ALA A 157 23.75 11.76 43.50
C ALA A 157 22.57 11.19 42.68
N LYS A 158 21.33 11.53 43.05
CA LYS A 158 20.14 11.12 42.31
C LYS A 158 20.06 11.79 40.94
N GLU A 159 20.35 13.07 40.85
CA GLU A 159 20.41 13.81 39.58
C GLU A 159 21.44 13.20 38.62
N GLN A 160 22.63 12.84 39.12
CA GLN A 160 23.65 12.16 38.32
C GLN A 160 23.17 10.78 37.83
N SER A 161 22.54 9.99 38.70
CA SER A 161 21.99 8.67 38.32
C SER A 161 20.87 8.79 37.29
N LEU A 162 20.02 9.82 37.41
CA LEU A 162 18.95 10.09 36.46
C LEU A 162 19.52 10.50 35.10
N ALA A 163 20.50 11.40 35.09
CA ALA A 163 21.18 11.83 33.86
C ALA A 163 21.84 10.64 33.13
N GLN A 164 22.49 9.73 33.87
CA GLN A 164 23.08 8.53 33.29
C GLN A 164 22.02 7.59 32.70
N ALA A 165 20.91 7.36 33.42
CA ALA A 165 19.81 6.54 32.95
C ALA A 165 19.12 7.14 31.69
N GLU A 166 18.98 8.46 31.63
CA GLU A 166 18.44 9.15 30.45
C GLU A 166 19.34 8.98 29.23
N VAL A 167 20.66 9.09 29.39
CA VAL A 167 21.62 8.86 28.31
C VAL A 167 21.58 7.41 27.82
N GLN A 168 21.54 6.44 28.74
CA GLN A 168 21.41 5.02 28.39
C GLN A 168 20.11 4.74 27.64
N ARG A 169 18.98 5.25 28.14
CA ARG A 169 17.69 5.09 27.48
C ARG A 169 17.68 5.71 26.08
N LYS A 170 18.31 6.87 25.89
CA LYS A 170 18.43 7.49 24.56
C LYS A 170 19.27 6.62 23.62
N LEU A 171 20.40 6.09 24.10
CA LEU A 171 21.26 5.20 23.30
C LEU A 171 20.51 3.91 22.88
N GLU A 172 19.75 3.31 23.79
CA GLU A 172 18.92 2.13 23.51
C GLU A 172 17.76 2.44 22.55
N GLN A 173 17.19 3.65 22.65
CA GLN A 173 16.18 4.11 21.70
C GLN A 173 16.78 4.32 20.31
N ASP A 174 17.96 4.93 20.22
CA ASP A 174 18.66 5.16 18.95
C ASP A 174 19.09 3.83 18.30
N SER A 175 19.58 2.86 19.07
CA SER A 175 19.90 1.54 18.54
C SER A 175 18.66 0.84 18.00
N ARG A 176 17.54 0.87 18.74
CA ARG A 176 16.28 0.29 18.29
C ARG A 176 15.71 0.99 17.04
N ILE A 177 15.85 2.31 16.94
CA ILE A 177 15.45 3.07 15.75
C ILE A 177 16.31 2.65 14.55
N ASN A 178 17.63 2.49 14.74
CA ASN A 178 18.53 2.04 13.67
C ASN A 178 18.18 0.63 13.19
N ASP A 179 17.94 -0.32 14.11
CA ASP A 179 17.55 -1.69 13.77
C ASP A 179 16.22 -1.71 12.98
N LEU A 180 15.23 -0.95 13.44
CA LEU A 180 13.94 -0.84 12.74
C LEU A 180 14.09 -0.18 11.38
N THR A 181 14.95 0.83 11.25
CA THR A 181 15.24 1.49 9.97
C THR A 181 15.89 0.52 8.99
N GLN A 182 16.83 -0.31 9.46
CA GLN A 182 17.44 -1.35 8.66
C GLN A 182 16.41 -2.39 8.20
N GLN A 183 15.57 -2.90 9.11
CA GLN A 183 14.51 -3.86 8.76
C GLN A 183 13.53 -3.30 7.73
N ILE A 184 13.14 -2.02 7.87
CA ILE A 184 12.28 -1.35 6.88
C ILE A 184 12.97 -1.28 5.51
N SER A 185 14.27 -0.94 5.48
CA SER A 185 15.02 -0.86 4.22
C SER A 185 15.17 -2.24 3.53
N GLU A 186 15.34 -3.31 4.30
CA GLU A 186 15.41 -4.68 3.80
C GLU A 186 14.06 -5.11 3.25
N ALA A 187 12.97 -4.90 4.01
CA ALA A 187 11.60 -5.19 3.56
C ALA A 187 11.21 -4.40 2.30
N GLN A 188 11.66 -3.14 2.17
CA GLN A 188 11.45 -2.33 0.96
C GLN A 188 12.16 -2.93 -0.26
N ARG A 189 13.41 -3.36 -0.11
CA ARG A 189 14.17 -4.02 -1.19
C ARG A 189 13.51 -5.33 -1.63
N GLU A 190 13.04 -6.14 -0.69
CA GLU A 190 12.32 -7.38 -0.99
C GLU A 190 11.01 -7.12 -1.75
N LEU A 191 10.26 -6.10 -1.32
CA LEU A 191 9.03 -5.68 -2.00
C LEU A 191 9.29 -5.20 -3.43
N GLU A 192 10.35 -4.42 -3.64
CA GLU A 192 10.76 -3.94 -4.97
C GLU A 192 11.16 -5.11 -5.87
N ALA A 193 11.97 -6.05 -5.37
CA ALA A 193 12.34 -7.26 -6.10
C ALA A 193 11.10 -8.08 -6.50
N ALA A 194 10.15 -8.27 -5.57
CA ALA A 194 8.90 -8.97 -5.86
C ALA A 194 8.04 -8.25 -6.91
N ARG A 195 7.97 -6.92 -6.87
CA ARG A 195 7.27 -6.12 -7.88
C ARG A 195 7.89 -6.27 -9.26
N ASP A 196 9.21 -6.28 -9.35
CA ASP A 196 9.91 -6.45 -10.62
C ASP A 196 9.74 -7.87 -11.18
N MET A 197 9.73 -8.90 -10.33
CA MET A 197 9.36 -10.25 -10.76
C MET A 197 7.94 -10.31 -11.32
N CYS A 198 6.97 -9.68 -10.64
CA CYS A 198 5.58 -9.63 -11.14
C CYS A 198 5.49 -8.90 -12.48
N ARG A 199 6.20 -7.78 -12.67
CA ARG A 199 6.26 -7.06 -13.95
C ARG A 199 6.84 -7.94 -15.06
N GLN A 200 7.93 -8.64 -14.79
CA GLN A 200 8.55 -9.57 -15.75
C GLN A 200 7.62 -10.73 -16.09
N ALA A 201 6.87 -11.26 -15.12
CA ALA A 201 5.89 -12.31 -15.36
C ALA A 201 4.74 -11.81 -16.25
N SER A 202 4.24 -10.59 -16.01
CA SER A 202 3.21 -9.97 -16.85
C SER A 202 3.66 -9.77 -18.28
N THR A 203 4.87 -9.24 -18.52
CA THR A 203 5.37 -9.03 -19.88
C THR A 203 5.58 -10.34 -20.63
N ARG A 204 6.06 -11.40 -19.95
CA ARG A 204 6.13 -12.74 -20.54
C ARG A 204 4.77 -13.30 -20.91
N LEU A 205 3.75 -13.05 -20.08
CA LEU A 205 2.39 -13.49 -20.37
C LEU A 205 1.82 -12.74 -21.57
N GLU A 206 2.04 -11.43 -21.67
CA GLU A 206 1.65 -10.63 -22.84
C GLU A 206 2.32 -11.14 -24.13
N GLN A 207 3.62 -11.45 -24.08
CA GLN A 207 4.35 -12.06 -25.21
C GLN A 207 3.77 -13.41 -25.60
N SER A 208 3.51 -14.29 -24.62
CA SER A 208 2.89 -15.59 -24.90
C SER A 208 1.50 -15.45 -25.50
N MET A 209 0.72 -14.45 -25.09
CA MET A 209 -0.61 -14.18 -25.64
C MET A 209 -0.52 -13.67 -27.09
N SER A 210 0.45 -12.80 -27.41
CA SER A 210 0.68 -12.37 -28.79
C SER A 210 1.11 -13.53 -29.68
N ASP A 211 2.02 -14.38 -29.21
CA ASP A 211 2.50 -15.55 -29.96
C ASP A 211 1.37 -16.55 -30.21
N LEU A 212 0.53 -16.79 -29.20
CA LEU A 212 -0.65 -17.63 -29.35
C LEU A 212 -1.62 -17.05 -30.38
N SER A 213 -1.88 -15.74 -30.36
CA SER A 213 -2.73 -15.07 -31.34
C SER A 213 -2.19 -15.23 -32.76
N VAL A 214 -0.87 -15.09 -32.96
CA VAL A 214 -0.24 -15.32 -34.28
C VAL A 214 -0.47 -16.76 -34.70
N SER A 215 -0.15 -17.74 -33.84
CA SER A 215 -0.35 -19.16 -34.16
C SER A 215 -1.82 -19.50 -34.47
N GLU A 216 -2.79 -18.87 -33.78
CA GLU A 216 -4.21 -19.06 -34.05
C GLU A 216 -4.59 -18.52 -35.44
N THR A 217 -4.06 -17.36 -35.84
CA THR A 217 -4.29 -16.81 -37.18
C THR A 217 -3.67 -17.68 -38.28
N GLU A 218 -2.47 -18.22 -38.06
CA GLU A 218 -1.81 -19.15 -38.99
C GLU A 218 -2.62 -20.45 -39.15
N LEU A 219 -3.09 -21.02 -38.05
CA LEU A 219 -3.95 -22.21 -38.08
C LEU A 219 -5.28 -21.95 -38.81
N ARG A 220 -5.89 -20.77 -38.62
CA ARG A 220 -7.11 -20.38 -39.37
C ARG A 220 -6.82 -20.28 -40.86
N SER A 221 -5.69 -19.66 -41.25
CA SER A 221 -5.26 -19.60 -42.65
C SER A 221 -5.05 -20.99 -43.25
N ALA A 222 -4.27 -21.85 -42.59
CA ALA A 222 -4.05 -23.23 -43.03
C ALA A 222 -5.36 -24.02 -43.16
N ARG A 223 -6.31 -23.85 -42.24
CA ARG A 223 -7.64 -24.46 -42.33
C ARG A 223 -8.41 -23.99 -43.56
N THR A 224 -8.38 -22.70 -43.88
CA THR A 224 -9.03 -22.18 -45.09
C THR A 224 -8.39 -22.73 -46.37
N GLN A 225 -7.06 -22.84 -46.41
CA GLN A 225 -6.34 -23.43 -47.54
C GLN A 225 -6.68 -24.92 -47.74
N LEU A 226 -6.80 -25.68 -46.65
CA LEU A 226 -7.24 -27.09 -46.73
C LEU A 226 -8.68 -27.20 -47.23
N GLN A 227 -9.56 -26.27 -46.84
CA GLN A 227 -10.93 -26.24 -47.34
C GLN A 227 -10.99 -25.92 -48.83
N THR A 228 -10.22 -24.96 -49.31
CA THR A 228 -10.15 -24.63 -50.74
C THR A 228 -9.58 -25.79 -51.56
N ALA A 229 -8.49 -26.39 -51.10
CA ALA A 229 -7.92 -27.59 -51.74
C ALA A 229 -8.92 -28.75 -51.75
N GLY A 230 -9.70 -28.93 -50.68
CA GLY A 230 -10.78 -29.92 -50.64
C GLY A 230 -11.87 -29.67 -51.69
N CYS A 231 -12.29 -28.43 -51.89
CA CYS A 231 -13.23 -28.06 -52.95
C CYS A 231 -12.65 -28.30 -54.35
N GLU A 232 -11.38 -27.94 -54.59
CA GLU A 232 -10.68 -28.18 -55.86
C GLU A 232 -10.57 -29.69 -56.18
N LEU A 233 -10.25 -30.50 -55.19
CA LEU A 233 -10.23 -31.96 -55.33
C LEU A 233 -11.63 -32.53 -55.63
N ALA A 234 -12.68 -31.98 -55.03
CA ALA A 234 -14.06 -32.39 -55.34
C ALA A 234 -14.46 -32.02 -56.78
N LEU A 235 -14.09 -30.82 -57.24
CA LEU A 235 -14.33 -30.38 -58.63
C LEU A 235 -13.59 -31.24 -59.64
N THR A 236 -12.30 -31.52 -59.41
CA THR A 236 -11.50 -32.37 -60.30
C THR A 236 -12.02 -33.81 -60.33
N ARG A 237 -12.52 -34.35 -59.21
CA ARG A 237 -13.21 -35.65 -59.19
C ARG A 237 -14.47 -35.65 -60.04
N ALA A 238 -15.32 -34.64 -59.91
CA ALA A 238 -16.54 -34.53 -60.71
C ALA A 238 -16.24 -34.44 -62.21
N GLN A 239 -15.24 -33.64 -62.59
CA GLN A 239 -14.76 -33.57 -63.98
C GLN A 239 -14.27 -34.92 -64.50
N LEU A 240 -13.57 -35.68 -63.66
CA LEU A 240 -13.08 -37.00 -64.02
C LEU A 240 -14.24 -38.00 -64.24
N GLU A 241 -15.24 -38.00 -63.36
CA GLU A 241 -16.47 -38.80 -63.54
C GLU A 241 -17.22 -38.44 -64.84
N ASP A 242 -17.33 -37.15 -65.18
CA ASP A 242 -17.93 -36.69 -66.43
C ASP A 242 -17.15 -37.24 -67.65
N THR A 243 -15.82 -37.11 -67.65
CA THR A 243 -14.97 -37.64 -68.73
C THR A 243 -15.04 -39.16 -68.85
N GLU A 244 -15.13 -39.90 -67.73
CA GLU A 244 -15.35 -41.34 -67.74
C GLU A 244 -16.71 -41.70 -68.35
N GLY A 245 -17.74 -40.92 -68.06
CA GLY A 245 -19.07 -41.03 -68.67
C GLY A 245 -19.03 -40.83 -70.18
N GLU A 246 -18.38 -39.76 -70.66
CA GLU A 246 -18.19 -39.49 -72.09
C GLU A 246 -17.39 -40.59 -72.79
N LEU A 247 -16.32 -41.10 -72.16
CA LEU A 247 -15.56 -42.24 -72.66
C LEU A 247 -16.42 -43.51 -72.72
N GLY A 248 -17.32 -43.73 -71.76
CA GLY A 248 -18.29 -44.82 -71.77
C GLY A 248 -19.28 -44.73 -72.94
N LEU A 249 -19.80 -43.54 -73.22
CA LEU A 249 -20.69 -43.27 -74.36
C LEU A 249 -19.98 -43.52 -75.70
N THR A 250 -18.78 -42.98 -75.87
CA THR A 250 -17.98 -43.15 -77.10
C THR A 250 -17.58 -44.61 -77.31
N ARG A 251 -17.24 -45.36 -76.26
CA ARG A 251 -17.03 -46.82 -76.34
C ARG A 251 -18.29 -47.55 -76.82
N SER A 252 -19.45 -47.20 -76.27
CA SER A 252 -20.74 -47.80 -76.67
C SER A 252 -21.09 -47.50 -78.13
N GLN A 253 -20.86 -46.26 -78.58
CA GLN A 253 -21.02 -45.86 -79.98
C GLN A 253 -20.08 -46.65 -80.91
N ASN A 254 -18.80 -46.79 -80.55
CA ASN A 254 -17.85 -47.59 -81.32
C ASN A 254 -18.29 -49.05 -81.44
N GLU A 255 -18.83 -49.65 -80.38
CA GLU A 255 -19.38 -51.01 -80.44
C GLU A 255 -20.61 -51.12 -81.34
N LEU A 256 -21.49 -50.11 -81.37
CA LEU A 256 -22.61 -50.06 -82.33
C LEU A 256 -22.11 -49.95 -83.76
N MET A 257 -21.19 -49.04 -84.04
CA MET A 257 -20.60 -48.87 -85.38
C MET A 257 -19.90 -50.16 -85.84
N LYS A 258 -19.18 -50.86 -84.97
CA LYS A 258 -18.59 -52.18 -85.29
C LYS A 258 -19.67 -53.18 -85.70
N ARG A 259 -20.77 -53.26 -84.96
CA ARG A 259 -21.90 -54.15 -85.29
C ARG A 259 -22.53 -53.79 -86.64
N GLU A 260 -22.71 -52.50 -86.93
CA GLU A 260 -23.21 -52.02 -88.21
C GLU A 260 -22.27 -52.40 -89.36
N VAL A 261 -20.97 -52.16 -89.20
CA VAL A 261 -19.94 -52.58 -90.17
C VAL A 261 -19.99 -54.09 -90.40
N ASP A 262 -20.17 -54.91 -89.36
CA ASP A 262 -20.29 -56.36 -89.50
C ASP A 262 -21.56 -56.81 -90.23
N ILE A 263 -22.67 -56.08 -90.08
CA ILE A 263 -23.91 -56.29 -90.84
C ILE A 263 -23.68 -55.92 -92.30
N LEU A 264 -23.11 -54.75 -92.57
CA LEU A 264 -22.81 -54.30 -93.93
C LEU A 264 -21.84 -55.26 -94.63
N ARG A 265 -20.81 -55.75 -93.93
CA ARG A 265 -19.90 -56.80 -94.44
C ARG A 265 -20.64 -58.10 -94.76
N ARG A 266 -21.62 -58.50 -93.94
CA ARG A 266 -22.48 -59.67 -94.22
C ARG A 266 -23.34 -59.45 -95.47
N GLN A 267 -24.04 -58.33 -95.54
CA GLN A 267 -24.86 -57.97 -96.71
C GLN A 267 -24.03 -57.90 -97.98
N LEU A 268 -22.82 -57.33 -97.93
CA LEU A 268 -21.92 -57.27 -99.07
C LEU A 268 -21.47 -58.69 -99.51
N ARG A 269 -21.19 -59.59 -98.56
CA ARG A 269 -20.92 -61.01 -98.87
C ARG A 269 -22.12 -61.69 -99.52
N GLU A 270 -23.33 -61.50 -99.00
CA GLU A 270 -24.56 -62.05 -99.57
C GLU A 270 -24.83 -61.51 -100.98
N ALA A 271 -24.71 -60.20 -101.19
CA ALA A 271 -24.83 -59.58 -102.51
C ALA A 271 -23.75 -60.10 -103.47
N GLY A 272 -22.51 -60.28 -102.99
CA GLY A 272 -21.43 -60.94 -103.72
C GLY A 272 -21.80 -62.36 -104.14
N GLN A 273 -22.31 -63.18 -103.21
CA GLN A 273 -22.79 -64.54 -103.50
C GLN A 273 -23.97 -64.56 -104.48
N GLN A 274 -24.91 -63.61 -104.37
CA GLN A 274 -26.02 -63.48 -105.31
C GLN A 274 -25.53 -63.13 -106.73
N LEU A 275 -24.58 -62.20 -106.84
CA LEU A 275 -23.94 -61.85 -108.10
C LEU A 275 -23.17 -63.03 -108.68
N GLU A 276 -22.38 -63.75 -107.87
CA GLU A 276 -21.73 -64.99 -108.30
C GLU A 276 -22.76 -66.03 -108.77
N GLY A 277 -23.86 -66.22 -108.04
CA GLY A 277 -24.96 -67.09 -108.45
C GLY A 277 -25.59 -66.65 -109.76
N TYR A 278 -25.82 -65.35 -109.97
CA TYR A 278 -26.33 -64.80 -111.23
C TYR A 278 -25.34 -64.98 -112.37
N ILE A 279 -24.05 -64.75 -112.14
CA ILE A 279 -22.97 -65.01 -113.10
C ILE A 279 -22.89 -66.49 -113.42
N LEU A 280 -23.05 -67.39 -112.45
CA LEU A 280 -23.05 -68.84 -112.63
C LEU A 280 -24.25 -69.29 -113.45
N VAL A 281 -25.46 -68.80 -113.16
CA VAL A 281 -26.67 -69.05 -113.95
C VAL A 281 -26.55 -68.46 -115.36
N SER A 282 -25.96 -67.27 -115.49
CA SER A 282 -25.68 -66.64 -116.79
C SER A 282 -24.63 -67.42 -117.57
N ARG A 283 -23.59 -67.95 -116.90
CA ARG A 283 -22.61 -68.90 -117.46
C ARG A 283 -23.28 -70.24 -117.79
N SER A 284 -24.22 -70.76 -117.01
CA SER A 284 -24.96 -71.99 -117.33
C SER A 284 -25.93 -71.80 -118.50
N ARG A 285 -26.52 -70.61 -118.65
CA ARG A 285 -27.31 -70.22 -119.84
C ARG A 285 -26.41 -70.04 -121.06
N LYS A 286 -25.20 -69.49 -120.90
CA LYS A 286 -24.20 -69.36 -121.97
C LYS A 286 -23.56 -70.72 -122.35
N ASN A 287 -23.34 -71.60 -121.38
CA ASN A 287 -22.80 -72.96 -121.56
C ASN A 287 -23.84 -73.97 -122.07
N ARG A 288 -25.13 -73.60 -122.15
CA ARG A 288 -26.14 -74.35 -122.92
C ARG A 288 -26.21 -73.89 -124.39
N ALA A 289 -25.63 -72.74 -124.72
CA ALA A 289 -25.61 -72.18 -126.07
C ALA A 289 -24.27 -72.42 -126.80
N GLU A 290 -23.17 -72.67 -126.09
CA GLU A 290 -21.87 -72.90 -126.71
C GLU A 290 -21.10 -74.03 -126.00
N GLY A 291 -20.89 -75.12 -126.71
CA GLY A 291 -19.98 -76.18 -126.29
C GLY A 291 -18.51 -75.78 -126.50
N GLY A 292 -17.69 -76.15 -125.52
CA GLY A 292 -16.32 -76.63 -125.73
C GLY A 292 -15.20 -75.62 -126.00
N ARG A 293 -14.32 -75.41 -125.00
CA ARG A 293 -12.83 -75.42 -125.03
C ARG A 293 -12.31 -74.87 -123.70
N MET A 294 -11.69 -75.66 -122.83
CA MET A 294 -10.27 -76.08 -122.77
C MET A 294 -9.24 -74.95 -122.56
N GLY A 295 -8.43 -75.14 -121.51
CA GLY A 295 -7.05 -74.65 -121.29
C GLY A 295 -6.94 -73.42 -120.38
N GLN A 296 -6.36 -73.45 -119.18
CA GLN A 296 -4.97 -73.72 -118.70
C GLN A 296 -4.13 -72.44 -118.47
N ALA A 297 -3.23 -72.53 -117.48
CA ALA A 297 -2.19 -71.59 -117.03
C ALA A 297 -2.68 -70.43 -116.13
N ASP A 298 -2.29 -70.32 -114.85
CA ASP A 298 -0.96 -70.17 -114.18
C ASP A 298 -0.63 -68.69 -113.93
N ASP A 299 0.23 -68.45 -112.92
CA ASP A 299 0.80 -67.20 -112.38
C ASP A 299 0.06 -66.69 -111.12
N GLU A 300 0.54 -66.96 -109.90
CA GLU A 300 1.76 -66.49 -109.21
C GLU A 300 1.85 -64.97 -108.99
N ASP A 301 2.29 -64.64 -107.77
CA ASP A 301 2.99 -63.45 -107.31
C ASP A 301 2.24 -62.21 -106.81
N ASP A 302 2.34 -62.08 -105.48
CA ASP A 302 3.02 -61.01 -104.74
C ASP A 302 2.61 -59.54 -104.92
N LEU A 303 2.49 -58.87 -103.77
CA LEU A 303 3.08 -57.57 -103.37
C LEU A 303 2.22 -56.98 -102.22
N ALA A 304 2.65 -56.97 -100.97
CA ALA A 304 3.74 -56.19 -100.35
C ALA A 304 3.27 -54.87 -99.69
N ALA A 305 3.82 -54.65 -98.48
CA ALA A 305 4.04 -53.37 -97.78
C ALA A 305 2.79 -52.61 -97.27
N ALA A 306 2.77 -51.92 -96.13
CA ALA A 306 3.78 -51.39 -95.21
C ALA A 306 3.09 -51.30 -93.81
N ALA A 307 3.70 -51.67 -92.68
CA ALA A 307 4.73 -50.95 -91.95
C ALA A 307 4.35 -49.50 -91.57
N ALA A 308 4.19 -49.26 -90.26
CA ALA A 308 4.28 -48.00 -89.48
C ALA A 308 3.30 -48.16 -88.29
N ASP A 309 3.68 -48.46 -87.04
CA ASP A 309 4.67 -47.76 -86.19
C ASP A 309 4.37 -46.25 -86.28
N TRP A 310 3.84 -45.59 -85.24
CA TRP A 310 4.64 -45.02 -84.17
C TRP A 310 3.79 -44.74 -82.92
N ASP A 311 4.43 -44.99 -81.77
CA ASP A 311 4.19 -44.40 -80.45
C ASP A 311 4.01 -42.87 -80.46
N VAL A 312 3.22 -42.36 -79.50
CA VAL A 312 3.61 -41.48 -78.37
C VAL A 312 2.35 -41.00 -77.65
#